data_AF-A0A1X6N717-F1
#
_entry.id   AF-A0A1X6N717-F1
#
_cell.length_a   1.000
_cell.length_b   1.000
_cell.length_c   1.000
_cell.angle_alpha   90.00
_cell.angle_beta   90.00
_cell.angle_gamma   90.00
#
_symmetry.space_group_name_H-M   'P 1'
#
loop_
_entity.id
_entity.type
_entity.pdbx_description
1 polymer ?
#
loop_
_entity_poly.entity_id
_entity_poly.type
_entity_poly.pdbx_seq_one_letter_code
_entity_poly.pdbx_strand_id
1 'polypeptide(L)'
;MTPRRTRGTLANSPLLLVACPRSTFEGSAEYQRLLTTVIEESDEKTRIESAFTLPERIRARKEETSRQRSVLAEHRSRVQTLVTQINEIHPRLEEQLLAALATLPPLLDAARTAHADVLALTLEAALLKLSVLRARAHIALYGHAAPSNPRATMARALAAAQEKLRAKQRAQEDEERALDAQLAAYEGALGFVGGREGGITALYAHLRLRAASRII
;
A
#
# COMPACT_ATOMS: atom_id res chain seq x y z
N MET A 1 -9.86 12.02 -19.62
CA MET A 1 -9.00 12.98 -20.34
C MET A 1 -9.91 13.98 -21.06
N THR A 2 -9.94 15.21 -20.57
CA THR A 2 -10.77 16.31 -21.07
C THR A 2 -9.96 17.21 -22.00
N PRO A 3 -10.52 17.75 -23.10
CA PRO A 3 -9.77 18.63 -23.99
C PRO A 3 -9.81 20.08 -23.49
N ARG A 4 -8.63 20.66 -23.24
CA ARG A 4 -8.44 22.09 -23.01
C ARG A 4 -8.63 22.84 -24.33
N ARG A 5 -9.74 23.57 -24.43
CA ARG A 5 -10.03 24.60 -25.42
C ARG A 5 -9.42 25.91 -24.92
N THR A 6 -8.33 26.39 -25.51
CA THR A 6 -7.85 27.75 -25.29
C THR A 6 -8.29 28.63 -26.47
N ARG A 7 -9.29 29.46 -26.20
CA ARG A 7 -9.68 30.65 -26.96
C ARG A 7 -8.93 31.86 -26.39
N GLY A 8 -8.72 32.87 -27.23
CA GLY A 8 -8.13 34.17 -26.88
C GLY A 8 -6.77 34.32 -27.54
N THR A 9 -6.39 35.41 -28.18
CA THR A 9 -6.79 36.81 -27.99
C THR A 9 -6.07 37.59 -29.09
N LEU A 10 -6.79 38.22 -30.02
CA LEU A 10 -6.23 39.27 -30.89
C LEU A 10 -7.35 40.24 -31.24
N ALA A 11 -7.49 41.30 -30.44
CA ALA A 11 -8.03 42.60 -30.83
C ALA A 11 -8.15 43.45 -29.57
N ASN A 12 -7.20 44.36 -29.37
CA ASN A 12 -7.44 45.65 -28.73
C ASN A 12 -6.13 46.45 -28.75
N SER A 13 -5.93 47.17 -29.86
CA SER A 13 -4.99 48.29 -29.91
C SER A 13 -5.81 49.56 -29.75
N PRO A 14 -5.57 50.37 -28.69
CA PRO A 14 -6.22 51.66 -28.53
C PRO A 14 -5.47 52.69 -29.37
N LEU A 15 -6.12 53.24 -30.40
CA LEU A 15 -5.58 54.41 -31.08
C LEU A 15 -5.85 55.63 -30.22
N LEU A 16 -4.75 56.20 -29.73
CA LEU A 16 -4.65 57.47 -29.03
C LEU A 16 -5.28 58.59 -29.86
N LEU A 17 -6.32 59.20 -29.31
CA LEU A 17 -6.93 60.42 -29.79
C LEU A 17 -5.98 61.60 -29.46
N VAL A 18 -5.03 61.89 -30.35
CA VAL A 18 -4.21 63.10 -30.27
C VAL A 18 -5.06 64.28 -30.75
N ALA A 19 -5.55 65.06 -29.78
CA ALA A 19 -6.21 66.33 -30.02
C ALA A 19 -5.17 67.38 -30.46
N CYS A 20 -5.29 67.87 -31.69
CA CYS A 20 -4.53 69.02 -32.19
C CYS A 20 -5.46 70.23 -32.38
N PRO A 21 -4.95 71.46 -32.14
CA PRO A 21 -5.76 72.66 -31.94
C PRO A 21 -6.24 73.28 -33.26
N ARG A 22 -7.50 73.71 -33.27
CA ARG A 22 -8.15 74.47 -34.34
C ARG A 22 -7.55 75.88 -34.43
N SER A 23 -6.55 76.06 -35.29
CA SER A 23 -6.21 77.38 -35.83
C SER A 23 -7.16 77.69 -36.99
N THR A 24 -7.94 78.75 -36.83
CA THR A 24 -8.82 79.34 -37.84
C THR A 24 -7.98 79.84 -39.03
N PHE A 25 -7.96 79.07 -40.11
CA PHE A 25 -7.45 79.51 -41.41
C PHE A 25 -8.64 79.57 -42.38
N GLU A 26 -9.19 80.78 -42.51
CA GLU A 26 -10.23 81.15 -43.48
C GLU A 26 -9.61 81.21 -44.88
N GLY A 27 -9.33 80.03 -45.41
CA GLY A 27 -8.92 79.79 -46.79
C GLY A 27 -9.13 78.33 -47.18
N SER A 28 -9.94 77.58 -46.40
CA SER A 28 -10.00 76.11 -46.46
C SER A 28 -11.26 75.53 -47.11
N ALA A 29 -12.25 76.34 -47.50
CA ALA A 29 -13.45 75.81 -48.15
C ALA A 29 -13.16 75.29 -49.58
N GLU A 30 -12.27 75.96 -50.32
CA GLU A 30 -11.87 75.51 -51.66
C GLU A 30 -10.86 74.37 -51.60
N TYR A 31 -9.91 74.39 -50.66
CA TYR A 31 -8.98 73.27 -50.44
C TYR A 31 -9.68 72.02 -49.88
N GLN A 32 -10.69 72.14 -49.02
CA GLN A 32 -11.48 71.01 -48.56
C GLN A 32 -12.35 70.43 -49.67
N ARG A 33 -12.92 71.26 -50.55
CA ARG A 33 -13.66 70.81 -51.75
C ARG A 33 -12.75 70.10 -52.74
N LEU A 34 -11.56 70.65 -53.01
CA LEU A 34 -10.57 70.00 -53.87
C LEU A 34 -10.04 68.70 -53.24
N LEU A 35 -9.84 68.64 -51.92
CA LEU A 35 -9.47 67.41 -51.23
C LEU A 35 -10.61 66.38 -51.25
N THR A 36 -11.88 66.77 -51.08
CA THR A 36 -13.00 65.82 -51.17
C THR A 36 -13.19 65.32 -52.59
N THR A 37 -13.08 66.16 -53.62
CA THR A 37 -13.17 65.70 -55.01
C THR A 37 -11.97 64.84 -55.41
N VAL A 38 -10.75 65.17 -54.95
CA VAL A 38 -9.55 64.32 -55.20
C VAL A 38 -9.62 63.01 -54.43
N ILE A 39 -10.20 63.00 -53.22
CA ILE A 39 -10.45 61.78 -52.44
C ILE A 39 -11.56 60.94 -53.11
N GLU A 40 -12.64 61.55 -53.59
CA GLU A 40 -13.74 60.87 -54.31
C GLU A 40 -13.28 60.32 -55.67
N GLU A 41 -12.49 61.08 -56.44
CA GLU A 41 -11.91 60.64 -57.71
C GLU A 41 -10.82 59.56 -57.48
N SER A 42 -10.04 59.67 -56.42
CA SER A 42 -9.09 58.63 -56.01
C SER A 42 -9.81 57.36 -55.53
N ASP A 43 -10.92 57.49 -54.81
CA ASP A 43 -11.77 56.38 -54.39
C ASP A 43 -12.47 55.72 -55.57
N GLU A 44 -12.90 56.49 -56.56
CA GLU A 44 -13.55 55.97 -57.76
C GLU A 44 -12.55 55.28 -58.69
N LYS A 45 -11.35 55.84 -58.84
CA LYS A 45 -10.25 55.20 -59.58
C LYS A 45 -9.77 53.91 -58.91
N THR A 46 -9.64 53.89 -57.58
CA THR A 46 -9.30 52.67 -56.83
C THR A 46 -10.45 51.65 -56.82
N ARG A 47 -11.72 52.08 -56.87
CA ARG A 47 -12.88 51.19 -57.09
C ARG A 47 -12.86 50.55 -58.48
N ILE A 48 -12.51 51.31 -59.51
CA ILE A 48 -12.40 50.80 -60.88
C ILE A 48 -11.23 49.82 -60.99
N GLU A 49 -10.05 50.17 -60.46
CA GLU A 49 -8.87 49.28 -60.43
C GLU A 49 -9.11 48.01 -59.58
N SER A 50 -9.82 48.13 -58.46
CA SER A 50 -10.22 46.97 -57.65
C SER A 50 -11.29 46.11 -58.34
N ALA A 51 -12.17 46.69 -59.16
CA ALA A 51 -13.12 45.96 -59.99
C ALA A 51 -12.41 45.15 -61.08
N PHE A 52 -11.33 45.66 -61.67
CA PHE A 52 -10.51 44.93 -62.64
C PHE A 52 -9.69 43.78 -62.01
N THR A 53 -9.28 43.89 -60.75
CA THR A 53 -8.54 42.83 -60.02
C THR A 53 -9.46 41.84 -59.29
N LEU A 54 -10.75 42.16 -59.15
CA LEU A 54 -11.77 41.30 -58.51
C LEU A 54 -11.84 39.88 -59.10
N PRO A 55 -11.84 39.69 -60.44
CA PRO A 55 -11.88 38.36 -61.04
C PRO A 55 -10.68 37.50 -60.67
N GLU A 56 -9.48 38.10 -60.60
CA GLU A 56 -8.26 37.40 -60.20
C GLU A 56 -8.29 37.01 -58.72
N ARG A 57 -8.75 37.90 -57.84
CA ARG A 57 -8.95 37.60 -56.41
C ARG A 57 -9.97 36.49 -56.21
N ILE A 58 -11.05 36.47 -57.00
CA ILE A 58 -12.04 35.38 -56.98
C ILE A 58 -11.42 34.06 -57.43
N ARG A 59 -10.61 34.06 -58.50
CA ARG A 59 -9.89 32.85 -58.96
C ARG A 59 -8.93 32.33 -57.90
N ALA A 60 -8.08 33.20 -57.35
CA ALA A 60 -7.16 32.85 -56.28
C ALA A 60 -7.90 32.30 -55.04
N ARG A 61 -9.04 32.89 -54.67
CA ARG A 61 -9.84 32.39 -53.53
C ARG A 61 -10.50 31.05 -53.82
N LYS A 62 -10.95 30.81 -55.06
CA LYS A 62 -11.47 29.51 -55.48
C LYS A 62 -10.39 28.43 -55.45
N GLU A 63 -9.19 28.74 -55.93
CA GLU A 63 -8.03 27.83 -55.87
C GLU A 63 -7.66 27.51 -54.43
N GLU A 64 -7.58 28.52 -53.55
CA GLU A 64 -7.31 28.33 -52.14
C GLU A 64 -8.39 27.45 -51.48
N THR A 65 -9.66 27.71 -51.76
CA THR A 65 -10.77 26.88 -51.25
C THR A 65 -10.67 25.45 -51.78
N SER A 66 -10.25 25.27 -53.03
CA SER A 66 -10.02 23.95 -53.63
C SER A 66 -8.90 23.19 -52.94
N ARG A 67 -7.77 23.86 -52.66
CA ARG A 67 -6.64 23.29 -51.90
C ARG A 67 -7.05 22.92 -50.48
N GLN A 68 -7.78 23.80 -49.79
CA GLN A 68 -8.28 23.49 -48.44
C GLN A 68 -9.23 22.28 -48.45
N ARG A 69 -10.09 22.17 -49.46
CA ARG A 69 -10.96 21.00 -49.64
C ARG A 69 -10.18 19.73 -49.90
N SER A 70 -9.13 19.76 -50.71
CA SER A 70 -8.30 18.58 -50.97
C SER A 70 -7.57 18.13 -49.70
N VAL A 71 -7.01 19.06 -48.94
CA VAL A 71 -6.35 18.76 -47.65
C VAL A 71 -7.34 18.18 -46.64
N LEU A 72 -8.55 18.74 -46.53
CA LEU A 72 -9.60 18.20 -45.67
C LEU A 72 -10.05 16.80 -46.11
N ALA A 73 -10.12 16.53 -47.42
CA ALA A 73 -10.45 15.21 -47.94
C ALA A 73 -9.36 14.18 -47.59
N GLU A 74 -8.09 14.56 -47.70
CA GLU A 74 -6.95 13.71 -47.31
C GLU A 74 -6.98 13.40 -45.81
N HIS A 75 -7.16 14.43 -44.96
CA HIS A 75 -7.28 14.24 -43.53
C HIS A 75 -8.47 13.35 -43.15
N ARG A 76 -9.62 13.52 -43.80
CA ARG A 76 -10.80 12.67 -43.58
C ARG A 76 -10.52 11.21 -43.95
N SER A 77 -9.87 10.99 -45.09
CA SER A 77 -9.45 9.65 -45.52
C SER A 77 -8.50 9.01 -44.50
N ARG A 78 -7.48 9.74 -44.06
CA ARG A 78 -6.53 9.27 -43.05
C ARG A 78 -7.20 8.92 -41.72
N VAL A 79 -8.13 9.74 -41.25
CA VAL A 79 -8.90 9.46 -40.02
C VAL A 79 -9.76 8.21 -40.18
N GLN A 80 -10.41 8.02 -41.33
CA GLN A 80 -11.19 6.80 -41.59
C GLN A 80 -10.31 5.55 -41.60
N THR A 81 -9.12 5.61 -42.20
CA THR A 81 -8.15 4.50 -42.16
C THR A 81 -7.69 4.20 -40.73
N LEU A 82 -7.41 5.23 -39.92
CA LEU A 82 -7.03 5.00 -38.53
C LEU A 82 -8.17 4.39 -37.69
N VAL A 83 -9.41 4.85 -37.89
CA VAL A 83 -10.58 4.30 -37.19
C VAL A 83 -10.81 2.84 -37.57
N THR A 84 -10.69 2.49 -38.85
CA THR A 84 -10.82 1.11 -39.31
C THR A 84 -9.73 0.22 -38.74
N GLN A 85 -8.47 0.66 -38.75
CA GLN A 85 -7.36 -0.05 -38.11
C GLN A 85 -7.59 -0.26 -36.61
N ILE A 86 -8.04 0.77 -35.88
CA ILE A 86 -8.35 0.65 -34.44
C ILE A 86 -9.47 -0.37 -34.23
N ASN A 87 -10.53 -0.31 -35.04
CA ASN A 87 -11.65 -1.24 -34.96
C ASN A 87 -11.26 -2.68 -35.28
N GLU A 88 -10.21 -2.92 -36.06
CA GLU A 88 -9.67 -4.25 -36.35
C GLU A 88 -8.68 -4.75 -35.27
N ILE A 89 -7.87 -3.85 -34.73
CA ILE A 89 -6.86 -4.19 -33.71
C ILE A 89 -7.54 -4.53 -32.37
N HIS A 90 -8.59 -3.81 -31.99
CA HIS A 90 -9.27 -4.03 -30.72
C HIS A 90 -9.80 -5.47 -30.53
N PRO A 91 -10.61 -6.06 -31.44
CA PRO A 91 -11.09 -7.42 -31.27
C PRO A 91 -9.97 -8.45 -31.29
N ARG A 92 -8.91 -8.23 -32.08
CA ARG A 92 -7.74 -9.12 -32.10
C ARG A 92 -7.01 -9.14 -30.77
N LEU A 93 -6.83 -7.97 -30.14
CA LEU A 93 -6.23 -7.89 -28.81
C LEU A 93 -7.12 -8.53 -27.76
N GLU A 94 -8.44 -8.34 -27.86
CA GLU A 94 -9.42 -8.96 -26.96
C GLU A 94 -9.41 -10.49 -27.08
N GLU A 95 -9.41 -11.03 -28.30
CA GLU A 95 -9.29 -12.47 -28.56
C GLU A 95 -7.97 -13.03 -28.02
N GLN A 96 -6.85 -12.34 -28.24
CA GLN A 96 -5.54 -12.75 -27.71
C GLN A 96 -5.52 -12.74 -26.18
N LEU A 97 -6.13 -11.73 -25.56
CA LEU A 97 -6.23 -11.64 -24.11
C LEU A 97 -7.13 -12.76 -23.55
N LEU A 98 -8.28 -13.03 -24.18
CA LEU A 98 -9.16 -14.13 -23.79
C LEU A 98 -8.46 -15.49 -23.95
N ALA A 99 -7.71 -15.70 -25.04
CA ALA A 99 -6.93 -16.92 -25.25
C ALA A 99 -5.82 -17.07 -24.19
N ALA A 100 -5.11 -15.98 -23.86
CA ALA A 100 -4.09 -15.99 -22.81
C ALA A 100 -4.69 -16.26 -21.43
N LEU A 101 -5.83 -15.64 -21.11
CA LEU A 101 -6.57 -15.86 -19.86
C LEU A 101 -7.21 -17.24 -19.79
N ALA A 102 -7.54 -17.87 -20.91
CA ALA A 102 -8.07 -19.24 -20.93
C ALA A 102 -6.95 -20.29 -20.75
N THR A 103 -5.72 -19.99 -21.20
CA THR A 103 -4.62 -20.97 -21.24
C THR A 103 -3.65 -20.86 -20.07
N LEU A 104 -3.32 -19.65 -19.61
CA LEU A 104 -2.29 -19.45 -18.59
C LEU A 104 -2.74 -19.87 -17.17
N PRO A 105 -3.94 -19.50 -16.68
CA PRO A 105 -4.39 -19.90 -15.35
C PRO A 105 -4.43 -21.41 -15.13
N PRO A 106 -5.02 -22.25 -16.00
CA PRO A 106 -5.09 -23.68 -15.74
C PRO A 106 -3.71 -24.34 -15.73
N LEU A 107 -2.76 -23.86 -16.54
CA LEU A 107 -1.38 -24.35 -16.50
C LEU A 107 -0.70 -24.03 -15.15
N LEU A 108 -0.87 -22.79 -14.67
CA LEU A 108 -0.32 -22.37 -13.39
C LEU A 108 -0.98 -23.10 -12.22
N ASP A 109 -2.29 -23.31 -12.28
CA ASP A 109 -3.03 -24.02 -11.24
C ASP A 109 -2.69 -25.51 -11.23
N ALA A 110 -2.49 -26.14 -12.39
CA ALA A 110 -1.97 -27.51 -12.48
C ALA A 110 -0.57 -27.64 -11.89
N ALA A 111 0.32 -26.68 -12.15
CA ALA A 111 1.67 -26.69 -11.57
C ALA A 111 1.64 -26.47 -10.05
N ARG A 112 0.78 -25.56 -9.56
CA ARG A 112 0.61 -25.28 -8.12
C ARG A 112 0.04 -26.48 -7.37
N THR A 113 -0.97 -27.14 -7.93
CA THR A 113 -1.57 -28.35 -7.35
C THR A 113 -0.56 -29.49 -7.30
N ALA A 114 0.15 -29.78 -8.40
CA ALA A 114 1.21 -30.78 -8.41
C ALA A 114 2.32 -30.47 -7.38
N HIS A 115 2.70 -29.20 -7.22
CA HIS A 115 3.67 -28.80 -6.20
C HIS A 115 3.14 -29.02 -4.78
N ALA A 116 1.88 -28.66 -4.53
CA ALA A 116 1.22 -28.88 -3.24
C ALA A 116 1.15 -30.39 -2.90
N ASP A 117 0.85 -31.24 -3.89
CA ASP A 117 0.79 -32.69 -3.72
C ASP A 117 2.17 -33.27 -3.38
N VAL A 118 3.23 -32.82 -4.06
CA VAL A 118 4.61 -33.21 -3.73
C VAL A 118 4.96 -32.79 -2.31
N LEU A 119 4.63 -31.57 -1.90
CA LEU A 119 4.86 -31.11 -0.53
C LEU A 119 4.08 -31.95 0.49
N ALA A 120 2.80 -32.25 0.24
CA ALA A 120 2.00 -33.10 1.10
C ALA A 120 2.62 -34.50 1.25
N LEU A 121 2.97 -35.15 0.15
CA LEU A 121 3.62 -36.47 0.15
C LEU A 121 4.97 -36.45 0.88
N THR A 122 5.77 -35.39 0.73
CA THR A 122 7.05 -35.28 1.46
C THR A 122 6.84 -35.13 2.97
N LEU A 123 5.85 -34.34 3.39
CA LEU A 123 5.48 -34.21 4.80
C LEU A 123 4.97 -35.53 5.36
N GLU A 124 4.09 -36.23 4.66
CA GLU A 124 3.61 -37.57 5.05
C GLU A 124 4.77 -38.56 5.18
N ALA A 125 5.67 -38.61 4.19
CA ALA A 125 6.84 -39.48 4.23
C ALA A 125 7.78 -39.13 5.40
N ALA A 126 7.95 -37.85 5.73
CA ALA A 126 8.72 -37.41 6.89
C ALA A 126 8.05 -37.82 8.21
N LEU A 127 6.73 -37.69 8.32
CA LEU A 127 5.96 -38.12 9.50
C LEU A 127 6.00 -39.64 9.69
N LEU A 128 5.90 -40.41 8.61
CA LEU A 128 6.07 -41.87 8.63
C LEU A 128 7.50 -42.26 9.05
N LYS A 129 8.53 -41.56 8.55
CA LYS A 129 9.92 -41.78 9.01
C LYS A 129 10.07 -41.49 10.51
N LEU A 130 9.47 -40.39 10.98
CA LEU A 130 9.51 -40.03 12.40
C LEU A 130 8.77 -41.05 13.28
N SER A 131 7.61 -41.54 12.85
CA SER A 131 6.86 -42.56 13.59
C SER A 131 7.65 -43.86 13.71
N VAL A 132 8.33 -44.28 12.64
CA VAL A 132 9.21 -45.46 12.64
C VAL A 132 10.41 -45.26 13.56
N LEU A 133 11.07 -44.09 13.50
CA LEU A 133 12.19 -43.76 14.40
C LEU A 133 11.74 -43.76 15.86
N ARG A 134 10.58 -43.17 16.16
CA ARG A 134 9.99 -43.19 17.50
C ARG A 134 9.69 -44.61 17.97
N ALA A 135 9.11 -45.45 17.12
CA ALA A 135 8.83 -46.86 17.46
C ALA A 135 10.13 -47.63 17.74
N ARG A 136 11.17 -47.45 16.92
CA ARG A 136 12.49 -48.06 17.12
C ARG A 136 13.15 -47.58 18.41
N ALA A 137 13.14 -46.28 18.68
CA ALA A 137 13.67 -45.72 19.91
C ALA A 137 12.92 -46.26 21.13
N HIS A 138 11.59 -46.37 21.05
CA HIS A 138 10.78 -46.95 22.11
C HIS A 138 11.13 -48.43 22.37
N ILE A 139 11.28 -49.24 21.31
CA ILE A 139 11.71 -50.63 21.44
C ILE A 139 13.12 -50.72 22.02
N ALA A 140 14.05 -49.88 21.57
CA ALA A 140 15.42 -49.87 22.06
C ALA A 140 15.51 -49.47 23.55
N LEU A 141 14.71 -48.50 23.98
CA LEU A 141 14.71 -48.01 25.37
C LEU A 141 13.92 -48.92 26.32
N TYR A 142 12.73 -49.34 25.93
CA TYR A 142 11.79 -50.04 26.81
C TYR A 142 11.71 -51.54 26.57
N GLY A 143 12.05 -52.00 25.35
CA GLY A 143 12.05 -53.41 24.97
C GLY A 143 13.35 -54.14 25.31
N HIS A 144 14.42 -53.44 25.70
CA HIS A 144 15.66 -54.10 26.08
C HIS A 144 15.54 -54.73 27.48
N ALA A 145 15.54 -56.06 27.51
CA ALA A 145 15.71 -56.84 28.73
C ALA A 145 17.20 -57.16 28.90
N ALA A 146 17.71 -57.07 30.14
CA ALA A 146 19.08 -57.45 30.43
C ALA A 146 19.27 -58.97 30.22
N PRO A 147 20.36 -59.43 29.58
CA PRO A 147 20.57 -60.86 29.32
C PRO A 147 20.69 -61.70 30.60
N SER A 148 21.18 -61.09 31.68
CA SER A 148 21.29 -61.73 33.00
C SER A 148 19.96 -61.80 33.75
N ASN A 149 19.02 -60.90 33.45
CA ASN A 149 17.72 -60.87 34.12
C ASN A 149 16.62 -60.34 33.20
N PRO A 150 15.81 -61.22 32.58
CA PRO A 150 14.77 -60.80 31.63
C PRO A 150 13.64 -59.99 32.30
N ARG A 151 13.57 -60.04 33.63
CA ARG A 151 12.61 -59.27 34.44
C ARG A 151 13.10 -57.85 34.75
N ALA A 152 14.37 -57.53 34.51
CA ALA A 152 14.93 -56.19 34.68
C ALA A 152 14.78 -55.39 33.38
N THR A 153 13.62 -54.76 33.20
CA THR A 153 13.33 -53.87 32.08
C THR A 153 13.41 -52.41 32.50
N MET A 154 13.75 -51.52 31.57
CA MET A 154 13.79 -50.07 31.81
C MET A 154 12.45 -49.54 32.37
N ALA A 155 11.32 -50.08 31.90
CA ALA A 155 9.99 -49.75 32.42
C ALA A 155 9.85 -50.04 33.91
N ARG A 156 10.40 -51.17 34.40
CA ARG A 156 10.40 -51.53 35.82
C ARG A 156 11.37 -50.68 36.63
N ALA A 157 12.54 -50.34 36.06
CA ALA A 157 13.47 -49.42 36.71
C ALA A 157 12.83 -48.04 36.93
N LEU A 158 12.11 -47.52 35.92
CA LEU A 158 11.38 -46.25 36.02
C LEU A 158 10.21 -46.35 37.00
N ALA A 159 9.42 -47.43 36.98
CA ALA A 159 8.33 -47.63 37.94
C ALA A 159 8.85 -47.65 39.38
N ALA A 160 9.95 -48.38 39.66
CA ALA A 160 10.57 -48.42 40.98
C ALA A 160 11.13 -47.05 41.40
N ALA A 161 11.72 -46.30 40.47
CA ALA A 161 12.17 -44.93 40.74
C ALA A 161 11.00 -43.99 41.06
N GLN A 162 9.89 -44.11 40.33
CA GLN A 162 8.67 -43.32 40.57
C GLN A 162 8.04 -43.66 41.94
N GLU A 163 7.95 -44.93 42.29
CA GLU A 163 7.47 -45.36 43.61
C GLU A 163 8.36 -44.81 44.73
N LYS A 164 9.68 -44.87 44.55
CA LYS A 164 10.64 -44.30 45.51
C LYS A 164 10.48 -42.78 45.67
N LEU A 165 10.25 -42.05 44.58
CA LEU A 165 9.99 -40.60 44.62
C LEU A 165 8.67 -40.29 45.34
N ARG A 166 7.60 -41.05 45.07
CA ARG A 166 6.32 -40.89 45.78
C ARG A 166 6.43 -41.21 47.27
N ALA A 167 7.21 -42.23 47.63
CA ALA A 167 7.46 -42.56 49.03
C ALA A 167 8.20 -41.41 49.75
N LYS A 168 9.22 -40.84 49.09
CA LYS A 168 9.92 -39.65 49.61
C LYS A 168 9.00 -38.44 49.75
N GLN A 169 8.14 -38.20 48.75
CA GLN A 169 7.18 -37.10 48.79
C GLN A 169 6.24 -37.23 50.00
N ARG A 170 5.68 -38.42 50.24
CA ARG A 170 4.82 -38.65 51.41
C ARG A 170 5.55 -38.43 52.73
N ALA A 171 6.79 -38.93 52.82
CA ALA A 171 7.61 -38.73 54.01
C ALA A 171 7.86 -37.23 54.27
N GLN A 172 8.13 -36.45 53.22
CA GLN A 172 8.28 -35.00 53.32
C GLN A 172 6.99 -34.30 53.75
N GLU A 173 5.84 -34.68 53.17
CA GLU A 173 4.53 -34.15 53.59
C GLU A 173 4.22 -34.46 55.05
N ASP A 174 4.60 -35.65 55.54
CA ASP A 174 4.41 -36.02 56.94
C ASP A 174 5.36 -35.25 57.87
N GLU A 175 6.62 -35.02 57.45
CA GLU A 175 7.59 -34.18 58.16
C GLU A 175 7.11 -32.72 58.23
N GLU A 176 6.62 -32.16 57.13
CA GLU A 176 6.05 -30.79 57.06
C GLU A 176 4.88 -30.64 58.04
N ARG A 177 3.93 -31.57 58.04
CA ARG A 177 2.80 -31.55 58.99
C ARG A 177 3.27 -31.63 60.44
N ALA A 178 4.31 -32.39 60.73
CA ALA A 178 4.88 -32.47 62.07
C ALA A 178 5.53 -31.15 62.49
N LEU A 179 6.26 -30.49 61.58
CA LEU A 179 6.86 -29.19 61.82
C LEU A 179 5.79 -28.09 62.00
N ASP A 180 4.74 -28.09 61.19
CA ASP A 180 3.61 -27.16 61.32
C ASP A 180 2.92 -27.30 62.67
N ALA A 181 2.73 -28.54 63.15
CA ALA A 181 2.17 -28.79 64.48
C ALA A 181 3.08 -28.26 65.60
N GLN A 182 4.41 -28.41 65.46
CA GLN A 182 5.37 -27.87 66.41
C GLN A 182 5.38 -26.34 66.39
N LEU A 183 5.36 -25.73 65.20
CA LEU A 183 5.28 -24.27 65.03
C LEU A 183 4.00 -23.72 65.67
N ALA A 184 2.85 -24.34 65.42
CA ALA A 184 1.59 -23.96 66.05
C ALA A 184 1.66 -24.04 67.59
N ALA A 185 2.34 -25.05 68.14
CA ALA A 185 2.55 -25.16 69.58
C ALA A 185 3.46 -24.06 70.13
N TYR A 186 4.54 -23.71 69.41
CA TYR A 186 5.44 -22.61 69.78
C TYR A 186 4.75 -21.25 69.67
N GLU A 187 3.98 -21.02 68.61
CA GLU A 187 3.17 -19.82 68.43
C GLU A 187 2.12 -19.69 69.54
N GLY A 188 1.47 -20.79 69.92
CA GLY A 188 0.58 -20.83 71.07
C GLY A 188 1.28 -20.43 72.37
N ALA A 189 2.43 -21.04 72.68
CA ALA A 189 3.24 -20.72 73.86
C ALA A 189 3.70 -19.25 73.88
N LEU A 190 4.17 -18.73 72.74
CA LEU A 190 4.52 -17.32 72.59
C LEU A 190 3.30 -16.41 72.74
N GLY A 191 2.13 -16.82 72.26
CA GLY A 191 0.86 -16.12 72.46
C GLY A 191 0.50 -15.97 73.94
N PHE A 192 0.77 -16.99 74.77
CA PHE A 192 0.58 -16.90 76.22
C PHE A 192 1.60 -15.96 76.90
N VAL A 193 2.85 -15.94 76.45
CA VAL A 193 3.90 -15.04 77.00
C VAL A 193 3.71 -13.59 76.52
N GLY A 194 3.18 -13.40 75.31
CA GLY A 194 2.83 -12.12 74.71
C GLY A 194 1.45 -11.57 75.10
N GLY A 195 0.64 -12.37 75.81
CA GLY A 195 -0.72 -12.01 76.26
C GLY A 195 -0.78 -10.92 77.34
N ARG A 196 0.36 -10.35 77.74
CA ARG A 196 0.42 -9.09 78.49
C ARG A 196 1.03 -8.03 77.56
N GLU A 197 0.14 -7.28 76.92
CA GLU A 197 0.40 -6.16 76.02
C GLU A 197 1.67 -5.36 76.39
N GLY A 198 2.61 -5.24 75.44
CA GLY A 198 3.53 -4.10 75.39
C GLY A 198 5.03 -4.37 75.49
N GLY A 199 5.51 -5.58 75.84
CA GLY A 199 6.94 -5.79 76.14
C GLY A 199 7.90 -5.72 74.93
N ILE A 200 7.59 -6.43 73.84
CA ILE A 200 8.55 -6.60 72.73
C ILE A 200 8.53 -5.39 71.78
N THR A 201 7.36 -4.80 71.53
CA THR A 201 7.25 -3.52 70.81
C THR A 201 7.91 -2.37 71.57
N ALA A 202 7.85 -2.36 72.91
CA ALA A 202 8.61 -1.41 73.73
C ALA A 202 10.13 -1.61 73.64
N LEU A 203 10.61 -2.86 73.53
CA LEU A 203 12.04 -3.16 73.36
C LEU A 203 12.58 -2.67 72.01
N TYR A 204 11.83 -2.87 70.92
CA TYR A 204 12.17 -2.30 69.61
C TYR A 204 12.09 -0.76 69.61
N ALA A 205 11.10 -0.17 70.29
CA ALA A 205 11.02 1.29 70.43
C ALA A 205 12.19 1.87 71.24
N HIS A 206 12.60 1.20 72.32
CA HIS A 206 13.71 1.64 73.17
C HIS A 206 15.06 1.47 72.46
N LEU A 207 15.27 0.41 71.69
CA LEU A 207 16.48 0.25 70.86
C LEU A 207 16.56 1.28 69.75
N ARG A 208 15.42 1.64 69.14
CA ARG A 208 15.35 2.69 68.11
C ARG A 208 15.64 4.09 68.67
N LEU A 209 15.16 4.40 69.87
CA LEU A 209 15.48 5.65 70.59
C LEU A 209 16.96 5.72 71.00
N ARG A 210 17.57 4.61 71.42
CA ARG A 210 19.00 4.55 71.76
C ARG A 210 19.93 4.66 70.55
N ALA A 211 19.48 4.20 69.38
CA ALA A 211 20.22 4.39 68.13
C ALA A 211 20.16 5.85 67.66
N ALA A 212 19.04 6.54 67.86
CA ALA A 212 18.89 7.95 67.52
C ALA A 212 19.68 8.90 68.45
N SER A 213 19.82 8.57 69.74
CA SER A 213 20.58 9.38 70.71
C SER A 213 22.10 9.23 70.64
N ARG A 214 22.63 8.46 69.68
CA ARG A 214 24.08 8.23 69.50
C ARG A 214 24.66 8.95 68.27
N ILE A 215 23.85 9.77 67.61
CA ILE A 215 24.19 10.47 66.35
C ILE A 215 24.23 12.01 66.53
N ILE A 216 24.15 12.52 67.77
CA ILE A 216 24.39 13.93 68.11
C ILE A 216 25.49 13.97 69.18
#